data_AF-A0A924FBK5-F1
#
_entry.id   AF-A0A924FBK5-F1
#
_cell.length_a   1.000
_cell.length_b   1.000
_cell.length_c   1.000
_cell.angle_alpha   90.00
_cell.angle_beta   90.00
_cell.angle_gamma   90.00
#
_symmetry.space_group_name_H-M   'P 1'
#
loop_
_entity.id
_entity.type
_entity.pdbx_description
1 polymer ?
#
loop_
_entity_poly.entity_id
_entity_poly.type
_entity_poly.pdbx_seq_one_letter_code
_entity_poly.pdbx_strand_id
1 'polypeptide(L)'
;ARALYLKHDNANARYQLYRLDKARPNFGREEIAAYKAILGEPDSIYTARTNEYHNIAFPLMDKLHIDQMGAMDSQRHDLNWQAAWDGADSLFRKWEAGLDSTSADALKYKALMKYQNDLQKASRVAEKEGRGTEFYNSPEGDEYLNIINFYGARRLFGTAGFPETNVNAMLTQWQNRNTDMVRNVAERARKTGAKRVVVFVGANHRKIIYDGFLSVPNVMIRQLSSLK
;
A
#
# COMPACT_ATOMS: atom_id res chain seq x y z
N ALA A 1 -4.02 3.18 -23.34
CA ALA A 1 -3.71 4.05 -22.18
C ALA A 1 -4.78 5.11 -21.92
N ARG A 2 -4.99 6.11 -22.80
CA ARG A 2 -5.93 7.24 -22.58
C ARG A 2 -7.35 6.83 -22.16
N ALA A 3 -7.95 5.85 -22.84
CA ALA A 3 -9.30 5.38 -22.51
C ALA A 3 -9.41 4.80 -21.08
N LEU A 4 -8.36 4.11 -20.59
CA LEU A 4 -8.31 3.58 -19.23
C LEU A 4 -8.17 4.71 -18.20
N TYR A 5 -7.31 5.69 -18.50
CA TYR A 5 -7.14 6.88 -17.66
C TYR A 5 -8.46 7.65 -17.49
N LEU A 6 -9.19 7.88 -18.58
CA LEU A 6 -10.49 8.56 -18.55
C LEU A 6 -11.58 7.77 -17.82
N LYS A 7 -11.40 6.45 -17.66
CA LYS A 7 -12.28 5.58 -16.85
C LYS A 7 -11.79 5.42 -15.41
N HIS A 8 -10.80 6.23 -15.00
CA HIS A 8 -10.15 6.15 -13.69
C HIS A 8 -9.46 4.81 -13.39
N ASP A 9 -9.16 4.00 -14.42
CA ASP A 9 -8.35 2.79 -14.31
C ASP A 9 -6.86 3.13 -14.48
N ASN A 10 -6.33 3.82 -13.47
CA ASN A 10 -4.96 4.33 -13.48
C ASN A 10 -3.92 3.20 -13.53
N ALA A 11 -4.18 2.09 -12.83
CA ALA A 11 -3.26 0.96 -12.77
C ALA A 11 -3.06 0.33 -14.17
N ASN A 12 -4.15 0.03 -14.89
CA ASN A 12 -4.04 -0.50 -16.24
C ASN A 12 -3.59 0.56 -17.25
N ALA A 13 -3.97 1.84 -17.08
CA ALA A 13 -3.45 2.91 -17.92
C ALA A 13 -1.92 2.99 -17.86
N ARG A 14 -1.35 2.94 -16.65
CA ARG A 14 0.10 2.93 -16.41
C ARG A 14 0.77 1.68 -16.98
N TYR A 15 0.16 0.51 -16.89
CA TYR A 15 0.69 -0.70 -17.50
C TYR A 15 0.79 -0.59 -19.03
N GLN A 16 -0.22 -0.01 -19.68
CA GLN A 16 -0.16 0.22 -21.13
C GLN A 16 0.91 1.23 -21.51
N LEU A 17 1.12 2.29 -20.71
CA LEU A 17 2.23 3.23 -20.90
C LEU A 17 3.58 2.53 -20.73
N TYR A 18 3.73 1.67 -19.71
CA TYR A 18 4.93 0.86 -19.50
C TYR A 18 5.27 0.01 -20.74
N ARG A 19 4.28 -0.67 -21.33
CA ARG A 19 4.49 -1.51 -22.53
C ARG A 19 4.90 -0.67 -23.74
N LEU A 20 4.26 0.49 -23.94
CA LEU A 20 4.63 1.42 -25.02
C LEU A 20 6.06 1.93 -24.83
N ASP A 21 6.43 2.31 -23.62
CA ASP A 21 7.79 2.77 -23.28
C ASP A 21 8.86 1.71 -23.54
N LYS A 22 8.55 0.44 -23.22
CA LYS A 22 9.44 -0.69 -23.47
C LYS A 22 9.59 -1.00 -24.96
N ALA A 23 8.53 -0.81 -25.75
CA ALA A 23 8.56 -1.00 -27.20
C ALA A 23 9.20 0.19 -27.95
N ARG A 24 9.20 1.38 -27.34
CA ARG A 24 9.65 2.65 -27.95
C ARG A 24 11.01 2.61 -28.65
N PRO A 25 12.06 1.93 -28.15
CA PRO A 25 13.34 1.83 -28.85
C PRO A 25 13.25 1.21 -30.25
N ASN A 26 12.18 0.45 -30.53
CA ASN A 26 11.95 -0.22 -31.80
C ASN A 26 10.99 0.56 -32.73
N PHE A 27 10.53 1.76 -32.33
CA PHE A 27 9.60 2.54 -33.12
C PHE A 27 10.28 3.19 -34.35
N GLY A 28 9.63 3.06 -35.50
CA GLY A 28 9.92 3.83 -36.71
C GLY A 28 9.45 5.29 -36.60
N ARG A 29 9.76 6.09 -37.63
CA ARG A 29 9.46 7.54 -37.64
C ARG A 29 7.97 7.84 -37.44
N GLU A 30 7.10 7.05 -38.06
CA GLU A 30 5.65 7.22 -37.97
C GLU A 30 5.12 6.91 -36.55
N GLU A 31 5.63 5.85 -35.93
CA GLU A 31 5.24 5.44 -34.58
C GLU A 31 5.72 6.46 -33.54
N ILE A 32 6.93 7.03 -33.71
CA ILE A 32 7.43 8.13 -32.89
C ILE A 32 6.53 9.37 -33.03
N ALA A 33 6.14 9.73 -34.26
CA ALA A 33 5.27 10.88 -34.50
C ALA A 33 3.88 10.68 -33.87
N ALA A 34 3.28 9.50 -34.03
CA ALA A 34 2.00 9.16 -33.43
C ALA A 34 2.09 9.15 -31.89
N TYR A 35 3.15 8.56 -31.32
CA TYR A 35 3.40 8.55 -29.88
C TYR A 35 3.42 9.99 -29.31
N LYS A 36 4.19 10.89 -29.94
CA LYS A 36 4.29 12.29 -29.55
C LYS A 36 2.98 13.05 -29.72
N ALA A 37 2.23 12.78 -30.79
CA ALA A 37 0.93 13.41 -31.01
C ALA A 37 -0.10 13.01 -29.94
N ILE A 38 -0.06 11.77 -29.45
CA ILE A 38 -1.04 11.24 -28.49
C ILE A 38 -0.69 11.56 -27.04
N LEU A 39 0.60 11.44 -26.67
CA LEU A 39 1.06 11.55 -25.29
C LEU A 39 1.84 12.85 -25.03
N GLY A 40 2.20 13.60 -26.06
CA GLY A 40 3.12 14.74 -25.94
C GLY A 40 4.59 14.31 -25.92
N GLU A 41 5.48 15.28 -25.74
CA GLU A 41 6.90 14.98 -25.52
C GLU A 41 7.09 14.29 -24.16
N PRO A 42 7.91 13.23 -24.07
CA PRO A 42 8.21 12.61 -22.79
C PRO A 42 8.94 13.59 -21.86
N ASP A 43 8.25 14.18 -20.90
CA ASP A 43 8.83 14.98 -19.82
C ASP A 43 9.20 14.14 -18.58
N SER A 44 9.70 14.79 -17.54
CA SER A 44 10.13 14.15 -16.29
C SER A 44 9.01 13.38 -15.56
N ILE A 45 7.72 13.67 -15.81
CA ILE A 45 6.59 12.93 -15.23
C ILE A 45 6.50 11.52 -15.83
N TYR A 46 6.90 11.34 -17.10
CA TYR A 46 7.03 10.02 -17.74
C TYR A 46 8.20 9.19 -17.19
N THR A 47 9.16 9.84 -16.52
CA THR A 47 10.41 9.20 -16.05
C THR A 47 10.38 8.76 -14.58
N ALA A 48 9.29 9.00 -13.84
CA ALA A 48 9.11 8.47 -12.49
C ALA A 48 8.82 6.95 -12.52
N ARG A 49 9.82 6.19 -12.98
CA ARG A 49 9.84 4.73 -13.19
C ARG A 49 10.29 3.96 -11.95
N THR A 50 10.30 4.60 -10.79
CA THR A 50 10.93 4.07 -9.57
C THR A 50 9.96 3.36 -8.63
N ASN A 51 8.67 3.26 -8.96
CA ASN A 51 7.69 2.58 -8.11
C ASN A 51 7.63 1.06 -8.36
N GLU A 52 7.08 0.33 -7.39
CA GLU A 52 6.97 -1.14 -7.44
C GLU A 52 6.08 -1.63 -8.58
N TYR A 53 5.15 -0.81 -9.06
CA TYR A 53 4.37 -1.15 -10.25
C TYR A 53 5.28 -1.33 -11.47
N HIS A 54 6.17 -0.37 -11.72
CA HIS A 54 7.08 -0.41 -12.86
C HIS A 54 8.17 -1.47 -12.71
N ASN A 55 8.69 -1.66 -11.49
CA ASN A 55 9.85 -2.51 -11.23
C ASN A 55 9.49 -3.98 -10.95
N ILE A 56 8.28 -4.26 -10.47
CA ILE A 56 7.87 -5.61 -10.02
C ILE A 56 6.57 -6.05 -10.70
N ALA A 57 5.50 -5.27 -10.56
CA ALA A 57 4.17 -5.72 -10.98
C ALA A 57 4.06 -5.87 -12.51
N PHE A 58 4.42 -4.85 -13.28
CA PHE A 58 4.30 -4.88 -14.75
C PHE A 58 5.24 -5.91 -15.41
N PRO A 59 6.52 -6.04 -15.01
CA PRO A 59 7.36 -7.13 -15.50
C PRO A 59 6.78 -8.51 -15.20
N LEU A 60 6.16 -8.72 -14.04
CA LEU A 60 5.52 -9.99 -13.71
C LEU A 60 4.27 -10.22 -14.58
N MET A 61 3.47 -9.18 -14.83
CA MET A 61 2.33 -9.27 -15.73
C MET A 61 2.75 -9.68 -17.14
N ASP A 62 3.80 -9.06 -17.70
CA ASP A 62 4.38 -9.45 -18.99
C ASP A 62 4.79 -10.94 -18.98
N LYS A 63 5.52 -11.37 -17.93
CA LYS A 63 6.02 -12.75 -17.80
C LYS A 63 4.92 -13.79 -17.64
N LEU A 64 3.81 -13.42 -17.00
CA LEU A 64 2.66 -14.30 -16.75
C LEU A 64 1.55 -14.14 -17.81
N HIS A 65 1.77 -13.34 -18.84
CA HIS A 65 0.77 -13.02 -19.87
C HIS A 65 -0.55 -12.49 -19.27
N ILE A 66 -0.44 -11.63 -18.27
CA ILE A 66 -1.57 -10.94 -17.64
C ILE A 66 -1.79 -9.61 -18.37
N ASP A 67 -2.93 -9.48 -19.03
CA ASP A 67 -3.24 -8.27 -19.82
C ASP A 67 -3.82 -7.13 -18.98
N GLN A 68 -4.41 -7.44 -17.82
CA GLN A 68 -5.06 -6.46 -16.95
C GLN A 68 -4.95 -6.81 -15.46
N MET A 69 -4.75 -5.81 -14.63
CA MET A 69 -4.91 -5.89 -13.18
C MET A 69 -6.38 -5.66 -12.82
N GLY A 70 -6.93 -6.55 -12.01
CA GLY A 70 -8.23 -6.33 -11.40
C GLY A 70 -8.10 -5.42 -10.17
N ALA A 71 -8.89 -4.36 -10.08
CA ALA A 71 -8.98 -3.54 -8.88
C ALA A 71 -9.53 -4.38 -7.71
N MET A 72 -8.79 -4.44 -6.60
CA MET A 72 -9.25 -5.06 -5.35
C MET A 72 -9.80 -4.03 -4.36
N ASP A 73 -9.40 -2.76 -4.51
CA ASP A 73 -9.66 -1.69 -3.55
C ASP A 73 -11.15 -1.51 -3.28
N SER A 74 -11.49 -1.17 -2.03
CA SER A 74 -12.85 -0.90 -1.60
C SER A 74 -12.97 0.50 -1.04
N GLN A 75 -13.69 1.34 -1.77
CA GLN A 75 -13.96 2.73 -1.41
C GLN A 75 -15.20 2.85 -0.49
N ARG A 76 -15.87 1.73 -0.17
CA ARG A 76 -17.10 1.72 0.67
C ARG A 76 -16.89 2.31 2.06
N HIS A 77 -15.67 2.24 2.57
CA HIS A 77 -15.33 2.68 3.92
C HIS A 77 -14.57 4.00 3.94
N ASP A 78 -14.29 4.63 2.80
CA ASP A 78 -13.34 5.74 2.73
C ASP A 78 -13.84 6.98 3.48
N LEU A 79 -15.12 7.33 3.36
CA LEU A 79 -15.70 8.46 4.12
C LEU A 79 -15.68 8.20 5.63
N ASN A 80 -16.02 6.97 6.06
CA ASN A 80 -16.01 6.61 7.47
C ASN A 80 -14.59 6.52 8.04
N TRP A 81 -13.65 6.02 7.24
CA TRP A 81 -12.24 5.98 7.58
C TRP A 81 -11.67 7.38 7.71
N GLN A 82 -11.96 8.28 6.76
CA GLN A 82 -11.52 9.67 6.80
C GLN A 82 -12.07 10.39 8.04
N ALA A 83 -13.37 10.27 8.32
CA ALA A 83 -13.96 10.89 9.51
C ALA A 83 -13.35 10.36 10.82
N ALA A 84 -13.08 9.04 10.89
CA ALA A 84 -12.42 8.45 12.05
C ALA A 84 -10.96 8.89 12.18
N TRP A 85 -10.24 9.00 11.06
CA TRP A 85 -8.85 9.47 11.01
C TRP A 85 -8.76 10.96 11.42
N ASP A 86 -9.60 11.84 10.88
CA ASP A 86 -9.62 13.27 11.24
C ASP A 86 -9.87 13.47 12.74
N GLY A 87 -10.79 12.70 13.31
CA GLY A 87 -11.08 12.71 14.73
C GLY A 87 -9.91 12.21 15.58
N ALA A 88 -9.26 11.12 15.16
CA ALA A 88 -8.09 10.57 15.83
C ALA A 88 -6.90 11.53 15.76
N ASP A 89 -6.59 12.11 14.60
CA ASP A 89 -5.49 13.06 14.39
C ASP A 89 -5.65 14.29 15.28
N SER A 90 -6.83 14.91 15.28
CA SER A 90 -7.10 16.12 16.07
C SER A 90 -6.91 15.88 17.57
N LEU A 91 -7.44 14.78 18.09
CA LEU A 91 -7.34 14.45 19.51
C LEU A 91 -5.93 13.99 19.89
N PHE A 92 -5.27 13.24 19.01
CA PHE A 92 -3.89 12.78 19.24
C PHE A 92 -2.95 13.96 19.36
N ARG A 93 -3.02 14.94 18.45
CA ARG A 93 -2.17 16.15 18.51
C ARG A 93 -2.40 16.95 19.79
N LYS A 94 -3.64 17.06 20.26
CA LYS A 94 -3.96 17.71 21.54
C LYS A 94 -3.38 16.95 22.72
N TRP A 95 -3.52 15.63 22.73
CA TRP A 95 -2.94 14.77 23.75
C TRP A 95 -1.42 14.88 23.77
N GLU A 96 -0.76 14.76 22.61
CA GLU A 96 0.69 14.85 22.46
C GLU A 96 1.23 16.20 22.98
N ALA A 97 0.59 17.31 22.61
CA ALA A 97 0.98 18.64 23.08
C ALA A 97 0.75 18.86 24.59
N GLY A 98 -0.16 18.10 25.20
CA GLY A 98 -0.52 18.19 26.61
C GLY A 98 0.24 17.23 27.52
N LEU A 99 1.15 16.40 26.98
CA LEU A 99 1.89 15.42 27.77
C LEU A 99 2.85 16.09 28.75
N ASP A 100 2.68 15.80 30.04
CA ASP A 100 3.72 16.07 31.03
C ASP A 100 4.92 15.16 30.77
N SER A 101 6.03 15.76 30.33
CA SER A 101 7.28 15.08 29.98
C SER A 101 7.87 14.15 31.05
N THR A 102 7.48 14.33 32.32
CA THR A 102 7.95 13.53 33.45
C THR A 102 7.02 12.38 33.83
N SER A 103 5.81 12.36 33.26
CA SER A 103 4.81 11.30 33.50
C SER A 103 5.23 9.95 32.92
N ALA A 104 4.75 8.86 33.52
CA ALA A 104 4.97 7.51 33.00
C ALA A 104 4.46 7.34 31.56
N ASP A 105 3.37 8.02 31.21
CA ASP A 105 2.77 8.01 29.87
C ASP A 105 3.63 8.73 28.84
N ALA A 106 4.22 9.88 29.19
CA ALA A 106 5.17 10.57 28.30
C ALA A 106 6.45 9.74 28.09
N LEU A 107 6.94 9.04 29.12
CA LEU A 107 8.07 8.13 28.98
C LEU A 107 7.76 6.94 28.06
N LYS A 108 6.55 6.36 28.19
CA LYS A 108 6.06 5.30 27.29
C LYS A 108 5.96 5.80 25.85
N TYR A 109 5.41 6.99 25.63
CA TYR A 109 5.34 7.61 24.31
C TYR A 109 6.73 7.87 23.72
N LYS A 110 7.66 8.43 24.52
CA LYS A 110 9.05 8.68 24.11
C LYS A 110 9.78 7.39 23.73
N ALA A 111 9.56 6.30 24.46
CA ALA A 111 10.12 5.00 24.13
C ALA A 111 9.58 4.48 22.78
N LEU A 112 8.28 4.64 22.52
CA LEU A 112 7.68 4.30 21.23
C LEU A 112 8.25 5.13 20.08
N MET A 113 8.39 6.45 20.26
CA MET A 113 8.98 7.33 19.25
C MET A 113 10.45 7.00 18.98
N LYS A 114 11.21 6.62 20.01
CA LYS A 114 12.56 6.11 19.83
C LYS A 114 12.57 4.84 18.98
N TYR A 115 11.69 3.87 19.29
CA TYR A 115 11.59 2.63 18.54
C TYR A 115 11.19 2.86 17.07
N GLN A 116 10.20 3.73 16.83
CA GLN A 116 9.79 4.16 15.49
C GLN A 116 10.93 4.80 14.70
N ASN A 117 11.78 5.60 15.35
CA ASN A 117 12.94 6.20 14.72
C ASN A 117 14.02 5.16 14.37
N ASP A 118 14.20 4.14 15.20
CA ASP A 118 15.15 3.06 14.92
C ASP A 118 14.65 2.21 13.74
N LEU A 119 13.35 1.92 13.65
CA LEU A 119 12.72 1.29 12.47
C LEU A 119 12.86 2.16 11.20
N GLN A 120 12.64 3.47 11.31
CA GLN A 120 12.81 4.39 10.19
C GLN A 120 14.25 4.39 9.67
N LYS A 121 15.25 4.35 10.56
CA LYS A 121 16.66 4.22 10.15
C LYS A 121 16.90 2.92 9.39
N ALA A 122 16.38 1.79 9.88
CA ALA A 122 16.48 0.50 9.20
C ALA A 122 15.84 0.55 7.80
N SER A 123 14.66 1.18 7.67
CA SER A 123 14.01 1.40 6.38
C SER A 123 14.88 2.18 5.40
N ARG A 124 15.48 3.29 5.84
CA ARG A 124 16.37 4.12 5.00
C ARG A 124 17.63 3.39 4.57
N VAL A 125 18.19 2.56 5.45
CA VAL A 125 19.33 1.69 5.12
C VAL A 125 18.92 0.70 4.03
N ALA A 126 17.80 0.00 4.21
CA ALA A 126 17.29 -0.94 3.22
C ALA A 126 17.00 -0.26 1.87
N GLU A 127 16.38 0.92 1.85
CA GLU A 127 16.15 1.71 0.64
C GLU A 127 17.46 2.06 -0.09
N LYS A 128 18.47 2.54 0.65
CA LYS A 128 19.79 2.86 0.10
C LYS A 128 20.49 1.64 -0.52
N GLU A 129 20.22 0.46 0.01
CA GLU A 129 20.75 -0.81 -0.49
C GLU A 129 19.88 -1.48 -1.55
N GLY A 130 18.79 -0.83 -1.99
CA GLY A 130 17.85 -1.40 -2.97
C GLY A 130 16.95 -2.51 -2.40
N ARG A 131 16.92 -2.69 -1.08
CA ARG A 131 16.12 -3.68 -0.33
C ARG A 131 14.87 -3.09 0.32
N GLY A 132 14.44 -1.89 -0.09
CA GLY A 132 13.25 -1.24 0.49
C GLY A 132 11.99 -2.11 0.41
N THR A 133 11.73 -2.76 -0.72
CA THR A 133 10.60 -3.69 -0.87
C THR A 133 10.67 -4.86 0.10
N GLU A 134 11.86 -5.40 0.38
CA GLU A 134 12.05 -6.49 1.34
C GLU A 134 11.71 -6.02 2.76
N PHE A 135 12.23 -4.86 3.17
CA PHE A 135 11.95 -4.26 4.48
C PHE A 135 10.45 -4.03 4.67
N TYR A 136 9.77 -3.40 3.71
CA TYR A 136 8.33 -3.16 3.80
C TYR A 136 7.47 -4.43 3.67
N ASN A 137 8.08 -5.57 3.33
CA ASN A 137 7.45 -6.90 3.37
C ASN A 137 7.86 -7.73 4.60
N SER A 138 8.58 -7.15 5.57
CA SER A 138 9.04 -7.81 6.79
C SER A 138 8.15 -7.47 8.01
N PRO A 139 8.27 -8.23 9.12
CA PRO A 139 7.62 -7.87 10.39
C PRO A 139 7.99 -6.46 10.89
N GLU A 140 9.24 -6.04 10.70
CA GLU A 140 9.70 -4.69 11.07
C GLU A 140 9.04 -3.61 10.20
N GLY A 141 8.85 -3.87 8.91
CA GLY A 141 8.11 -2.98 8.02
C GLY A 141 6.64 -2.86 8.41
N ASP A 142 5.97 -3.97 8.75
CA ASP A 142 4.60 -3.94 9.26
C ASP A 142 4.49 -3.10 10.53
N GLU A 143 5.43 -3.31 11.46
CA GLU A 143 5.49 -2.61 12.74
C GLU A 143 5.67 -1.10 12.53
N TYR A 144 6.63 -0.73 11.68
CA TYR A 144 6.90 0.67 11.34
C TYR A 144 5.66 1.35 10.75
N LEU A 145 5.05 0.72 9.74
CA LEU A 145 3.87 1.25 9.06
C LEU A 145 2.68 1.33 10.01
N ASN A 146 2.49 0.35 10.91
CA ASN A 146 1.43 0.38 11.89
C ASN A 146 1.59 1.54 12.89
N ILE A 147 2.82 1.82 13.33
CA ILE A 147 3.08 2.93 14.25
C ILE A 147 2.81 4.27 13.56
N ILE A 148 3.38 4.51 12.37
CA ILE A 148 3.30 5.83 11.72
C ILE A 148 1.91 6.14 11.16
N ASN A 149 1.15 5.13 10.70
CA ASN A 149 -0.16 5.35 10.10
C ASN A 149 -1.28 5.40 11.15
N PHE A 150 -1.04 4.91 12.37
CA PHE A 150 -2.09 4.77 13.38
C PHE A 150 -1.70 5.31 14.76
N TYR A 151 -0.81 6.30 14.81
CA TYR A 151 -0.44 7.02 16.03
C TYR A 151 0.04 6.10 17.15
N GLY A 152 0.92 5.14 16.83
CA GLY A 152 1.36 4.10 17.77
C GLY A 152 0.39 2.93 17.95
N ALA A 153 -0.83 3.06 17.43
CA ALA A 153 -1.91 2.09 17.49
C ALA A 153 -2.13 1.58 18.92
N ARG A 154 -2.32 0.27 19.06
CA ARG A 154 -2.63 -0.39 20.34
C ARG A 154 -1.51 -0.29 21.39
N ARG A 155 -0.29 0.16 21.04
CA ARG A 155 0.83 0.28 21.98
C ARG A 155 0.60 1.38 23.03
N LEU A 156 -0.20 2.40 22.68
CA LEU A 156 -0.54 3.50 23.57
C LEU A 156 -1.90 3.32 24.25
N PHE A 157 -2.59 2.20 24.02
CA PHE A 157 -3.86 1.95 24.70
C PHE A 157 -3.63 1.83 26.21
N GLY A 158 -4.59 2.32 26.99
CA GLY A 158 -4.51 2.48 28.44
C GLY A 158 -3.64 3.64 28.94
N THR A 159 -3.01 4.43 28.07
CA THR A 159 -2.32 5.66 28.47
C THR A 159 -3.31 6.77 28.76
N ALA A 160 -3.10 7.52 29.85
CA ALA A 160 -4.03 8.55 30.28
C ALA A 160 -4.23 9.63 29.20
N GLY A 161 -5.50 9.92 28.89
CA GLY A 161 -5.89 10.93 27.91
C GLY A 161 -5.63 10.55 26.44
N PHE A 162 -5.02 9.40 26.15
CA PHE A 162 -4.81 8.96 24.77
C PHE A 162 -6.17 8.67 24.11
N PRO A 163 -6.43 9.11 22.85
CA PRO A 163 -7.72 8.96 22.20
C PRO A 163 -7.96 7.53 21.67
N GLU A 164 -7.94 6.56 22.58
CA GLU A 164 -8.04 5.13 22.29
C GLU A 164 -9.30 4.79 21.47
N THR A 165 -10.45 5.35 21.85
CA THR A 165 -11.72 5.10 21.16
C THR A 165 -11.65 5.54 19.69
N ASN A 166 -11.09 6.71 19.41
CA ASN A 166 -10.97 7.25 18.06
C ASN A 166 -9.93 6.47 17.23
N VAL A 167 -8.78 6.14 17.83
CA VAL A 167 -7.77 5.32 17.16
C VAL A 167 -8.33 3.93 16.85
N ASN A 168 -9.10 3.33 17.76
CA ASN A 168 -9.74 2.04 17.52
C ASN A 168 -10.84 2.13 16.43
N ALA A 169 -11.59 3.22 16.36
CA ALA A 169 -12.55 3.46 15.28
C ALA A 169 -11.85 3.54 13.90
N MET A 170 -10.73 4.26 13.83
CA MET A 170 -9.89 4.35 12.63
C MET A 170 -9.35 2.97 12.22
N LEU A 171 -8.79 2.20 13.17
CA LEU A 171 -8.31 0.83 12.93
C LEU A 171 -9.43 -0.09 12.46
N THR A 172 -10.64 0.07 12.99
CA THR A 172 -11.82 -0.70 12.58
C THR A 172 -12.19 -0.43 11.12
N GLN A 173 -12.22 0.84 10.69
CA GLN A 173 -12.50 1.16 9.29
C GLN A 173 -11.38 0.69 8.35
N TRP A 174 -10.12 0.76 8.80
CA TRP A 174 -8.99 0.19 8.06
C TRP A 174 -9.16 -1.33 7.88
N GLN A 175 -9.52 -2.05 8.95
CA GLN A 175 -9.81 -3.48 8.88
C GLN A 175 -10.96 -3.77 7.90
N ASN A 176 -12.06 -3.03 7.96
CA ASN A 176 -13.21 -3.22 7.07
C ASN A 176 -12.82 -3.07 5.59
N ARG A 177 -12.06 -2.03 5.24
CA ARG A 177 -11.54 -1.84 3.89
C ARG A 177 -10.71 -3.03 3.42
N ASN A 178 -9.80 -3.53 4.25
CA ASN A 178 -8.95 -4.67 3.90
C ASN A 178 -9.75 -5.99 3.80
N THR A 179 -10.73 -6.21 4.68
CA THR A 179 -11.64 -7.35 4.62
C THR A 179 -12.42 -7.35 3.30
N ASP A 180 -12.92 -6.20 2.89
CA ASP A 180 -13.57 -6.03 1.60
C ASP A 180 -12.64 -6.35 0.42
N MET A 181 -11.38 -5.91 0.47
CA MET A 181 -10.39 -6.19 -0.57
C MET A 181 -10.12 -7.69 -0.69
N VAL A 182 -9.95 -8.38 0.43
CA VAL A 182 -9.80 -9.85 0.47
C VAL A 182 -11.01 -10.54 -0.13
N ARG A 183 -12.22 -10.13 0.26
CA ARG A 183 -13.48 -10.68 -0.28
C ARG A 183 -13.57 -10.46 -1.80
N ASN A 184 -13.32 -9.24 -2.26
CA ASN A 184 -13.37 -8.88 -3.69
C ASN A 184 -12.46 -9.78 -4.53
N VAL A 185 -11.23 -10.04 -4.06
CA VAL A 185 -10.29 -10.93 -4.75
C VAL A 185 -10.80 -12.37 -4.75
N ALA A 186 -11.18 -12.90 -3.57
CA ALA A 186 -11.61 -14.29 -3.44
C ALA A 186 -12.88 -14.60 -4.25
N GLU A 187 -13.88 -13.72 -4.20
CA GLU A 187 -15.12 -13.87 -4.96
C GLU A 187 -14.88 -13.78 -6.46
N ARG A 188 -14.07 -12.82 -6.91
CA ARG A 188 -13.74 -12.69 -8.34
C ARG A 188 -12.98 -13.91 -8.84
N ALA A 189 -12.00 -14.40 -8.07
CA ALA A 189 -11.24 -15.59 -8.43
C ALA A 189 -12.13 -16.84 -8.55
N ARG A 190 -13.06 -17.03 -7.60
CA ARG A 190 -14.04 -18.12 -7.65
C ARG A 190 -14.95 -17.99 -8.87
N LYS A 191 -15.49 -16.79 -9.13
CA LYS A 191 -16.40 -16.53 -10.25
C LYS A 191 -15.74 -16.79 -11.61
N THR A 192 -14.45 -16.48 -11.76
CA THR A 192 -13.71 -16.73 -13.01
C THR A 192 -13.10 -18.14 -13.08
N GLY A 193 -13.24 -18.95 -12.02
CA GLY A 193 -12.59 -20.25 -11.93
C GLY A 193 -11.07 -20.19 -11.82
N ALA A 194 -10.49 -19.03 -11.50
CA ALA A 194 -9.06 -18.84 -11.38
C ALA A 194 -8.48 -19.74 -10.28
N LYS A 195 -7.42 -20.50 -10.63
CA LYS A 195 -6.73 -21.41 -9.71
C LYS A 195 -5.53 -20.78 -9.02
N ARG A 196 -4.97 -19.73 -9.60
CA ARG A 196 -3.83 -18.97 -9.08
C ARG A 196 -4.11 -17.49 -9.26
N VAL A 197 -3.85 -16.71 -8.23
CA VAL A 197 -4.04 -15.26 -8.21
C VAL A 197 -2.80 -14.64 -7.60
N VAL A 198 -2.27 -13.62 -8.26
CA VAL A 198 -1.23 -12.77 -7.70
C VAL A 198 -1.88 -11.49 -7.20
N VAL A 199 -1.60 -11.13 -5.95
CA VAL A 199 -2.15 -9.92 -5.32
C VAL A 199 -1.02 -8.95 -5.07
N PHE A 200 -1.13 -7.75 -5.64
CA PHE A 200 -0.24 -6.63 -5.39
C PHE A 200 -0.95 -5.59 -4.56
N VAL A 201 -0.31 -5.13 -3.49
CA VAL A 201 -0.94 -4.36 -2.43
C VAL A 201 0.11 -3.45 -1.79
N GLY A 202 -0.28 -2.22 -1.43
CA GLY A 202 0.61 -1.30 -0.71
C GLY A 202 1.00 -1.87 0.65
N ALA A 203 2.23 -1.61 1.10
CA ALA A 203 2.83 -2.28 2.26
C ALA A 203 1.98 -2.24 3.53
N ASN A 204 1.30 -1.13 3.83
CA ASN A 204 0.48 -0.99 5.05
C ASN A 204 -0.76 -1.92 5.10
N HIS A 205 -1.15 -2.49 3.98
CA HIS A 205 -2.25 -3.46 3.87
C HIS A 205 -1.76 -4.91 3.95
N ARG A 206 -0.47 -5.14 3.68
CA ARG A 206 0.13 -6.45 3.41
C ARG A 206 -0.24 -7.49 4.47
N LYS A 207 0.03 -7.20 5.75
CA LYS A 207 -0.25 -8.11 6.85
C LYS A 207 -1.74 -8.42 7.00
N ILE A 208 -2.60 -7.41 6.97
CA ILE A 208 -4.04 -7.58 7.16
C ILE A 208 -4.64 -8.37 5.99
N ILE A 209 -4.19 -8.11 4.76
CA ILE A 209 -4.62 -8.88 3.58
C ILE A 209 -4.11 -10.33 3.66
N TYR A 210 -2.86 -10.54 4.08
CA TYR A 210 -2.31 -11.88 4.27
C TYR A 210 -3.12 -12.69 5.29
N ASP A 211 -3.31 -12.12 6.49
CA ASP A 211 -4.09 -12.73 7.56
C ASP A 211 -5.56 -12.95 7.13
N GLY A 212 -6.12 -11.99 6.38
CA GLY A 212 -7.45 -12.09 5.81
C GLY A 212 -7.59 -13.27 4.84
N PHE A 213 -6.65 -13.47 3.92
CA PHE A 213 -6.69 -14.62 3.02
C PHE A 213 -6.48 -15.96 3.73
N LEU A 214 -5.70 -16.02 4.81
CA LEU A 214 -5.58 -17.24 5.64
C LEU A 214 -6.93 -17.67 6.22
N SER A 215 -7.84 -16.71 6.48
CA SER A 215 -9.19 -17.00 6.97
C SER A 215 -10.16 -17.46 5.88
N VAL A 216 -9.79 -17.39 4.60
CA VAL A 216 -10.66 -17.77 3.50
C VAL A 216 -10.61 -19.29 3.28
N PRO A 217 -11.75 -20.01 3.35
CA PRO A 217 -11.76 -21.46 3.15
C PRO A 217 -11.23 -21.87 1.78
N ASN A 218 -10.44 -22.94 1.76
CA ASN A 218 -9.84 -23.55 0.57
C ASN A 218 -8.91 -22.61 -0.22
N VAL A 219 -8.32 -21.61 0.45
CA VAL A 219 -7.29 -20.74 -0.13
C VAL A 219 -5.94 -21.07 0.50
N MET A 220 -4.93 -21.28 -0.36
CA MET A 220 -3.53 -21.35 0.04
C MET A 220 -2.86 -20.03 -0.32
N ILE A 221 -2.24 -19.37 0.65
CA ILE A 221 -1.49 -18.14 0.42
C ILE A 221 0.01 -18.39 0.52
N ARG A 222 0.78 -17.69 -0.32
CA ARG A 222 2.24 -17.64 -0.27
C ARG A 222 2.68 -16.18 -0.38
N GLN A 223 3.64 -15.78 0.45
CA GLN A 223 4.24 -14.45 0.36
C GLN A 223 5.42 -14.49 -0.62
N LEU A 224 5.64 -13.43 -1.38
CA LEU A 224 6.77 -13.37 -2.31
C LEU A 224 8.11 -13.54 -1.57
N SER A 225 8.24 -12.93 -0.39
CA SER A 225 9.40 -13.07 0.52
C SER A 225 9.61 -14.49 1.08
N SER A 226 8.62 -15.37 0.97
CA SER A 226 8.73 -16.78 1.41
C SER A 226 9.18 -17.74 0.31
N LEU A 227 9.30 -17.26 -0.92
CA LEU A 227 9.79 -18.03 -2.06
C LEU A 227 11.31 -17.89 -2.12
N LYS A 228 12.01 -18.80 -1.43
CA LYS A 228 13.45 -18.99 -1.59
C LYS A 228 13.76 -19.70 -2.90
#